data_AF-A0A5K1FF08-F1
#
_entry.id   AF-A0A5K1FF08-F1
#
_cell.length_a   1.000
_cell.length_b   1.000
_cell.length_c   1.000
_cell.angle_alpha   90.00
_cell.angle_beta   90.00
_cell.angle_gamma   90.00
#
_symmetry.space_group_name_H-M   'P 1'
#
loop_
_entity.id
_entity.type
_entity.pdbx_description
1 polymer ?
#
loop_
_entity_poly.entity_id
_entity_poly.type
_entity_poly.pdbx_seq_one_letter_code
_entity_poly.pdbx_strand_id
1 'polypeptide(L)' 'FEPDPRFEEAKEFILSGAFGKYDYSSLLGSLEGNVGYGRGDYFLVGKDFPSYIECQQEVDAAYRDQK' A
#
# COMPACT_ATOMS: atom_id res chain seq x y z
N PHE A 1 0.64 1.97 15.25
CA PHE A 1 1.12 1.35 14.00
C PHE A 1 1.88 2.42 13.26
N GLU A 2 3.12 2.14 12.85
CA GLU A 2 3.91 3.07 12.04
C GLU A 2 3.95 2.50 10.61
N PRO A 3 3.42 3.23 9.61
CA PRO A 3 3.43 2.77 8.23
C PRO A 3 4.85 2.81 7.65
N ASP A 4 5.18 1.82 6.83
CA ASP A 4 6.46 1.75 6.13
C ASP A 4 6.60 2.95 5.15
N PRO A 5 7.79 3.56 5.00
CA PRO A 5 8.00 4.68 4.09
C PRO A 5 7.54 4.41 2.65
N ARG A 6 7.69 3.17 2.16
CA ARG A 6 7.26 2.76 0.81
C ARG A 6 5.73 2.76 0.68
N PHE A 7 5.02 2.48 1.78
CA PHE A 7 3.56 2.54 1.81
C PHE A 7 3.07 3.99 1.75
N GLU A 8 3.72 4.90 2.48
CA GLU A 8 3.42 6.34 2.39
C GLU A 8 3.74 6.90 0.99
N GLU A 9 4.90 6.55 0.42
CA GLU A 9 5.27 6.95 -0.95
C GLU A 9 4.24 6.50 -1.98
N ALA A 10 3.76 5.25 -1.87
CA ALA A 10 2.73 4.74 -2.77
C ALA A 10 1.40 5.51 -2.65
N LYS A 11 0.96 5.83 -1.43
CA LYS A 11 -0.26 6.64 -1.21
C LYS A 11 -0.10 8.05 -1.79
N GLU A 12 1.03 8.71 -1.51
CA GLU A 12 1.33 10.05 -2.05
C GLU A 12 1.36 10.05 -3.58
N PHE A 13 1.95 9.01 -4.18
CA PHE A 13 1.98 8.87 -5.63
C PHE A 13 0.58 8.73 -6.23
N ILE A 14 -0.31 7.96 -5.59
CA ILE A 14 -1.72 7.86 -6.02
C ILE A 14 -2.42 9.21 -5.91
N LEU A 15 -2.18 9.97 -4.83
CA LEU A 15 -2.76 11.29 -4.60
C LEU A 15 -2.19 12.39 -5.52
N SER A 16 -1.04 12.17 -6.15
CA SER A 16 -0.41 13.13 -7.08
C SER A 16 -1.23 13.37 -8.36
N GLY A 17 -2.24 12.55 -8.63
CA GLY A 17 -3.03 12.61 -9.86
C GLY A 17 -2.38 11.89 -11.05
N ALA A 18 -1.31 11.11 -10.81
CA ALA A 18 -0.66 10.28 -11.84
C ALA A 18 -1.64 9.31 -12.55
N PHE A 19 -2.70 8.88 -11.86
CA PHE A 19 -3.72 7.97 -12.38
C PHE A 19 -4.93 8.68 -12.99
N GLY A 20 -4.85 9.98 -13.25
CA GLY A 20 -5.90 10.78 -13.88
C GLY A 20 -6.62 11.71 -12.92
N LYS A 21 -7.81 12.17 -13.30
CA LYS A 21 -8.55 13.23 -12.59
C LYS A 21 -9.45 12.73 -11.46
N TYR A 22 -9.55 11.42 -11.27
CA TYR A 22 -10.41 10.85 -10.24
C TYR A 22 -9.79 11.08 -8.87
N ASP A 23 -10.60 11.49 -7.90
CA ASP A 23 -10.14 11.73 -6.54
C ASP A 23 -10.14 10.42 -5.72
N TYR A 24 -8.94 9.93 -5.41
CA TYR A 24 -8.73 8.73 -4.60
C TYR A 24 -8.64 9.02 -3.09
N SER A 25 -8.77 10.27 -2.65
CA SER A 25 -8.65 10.67 -1.23
C SER A 25 -9.57 9.88 -0.31
N SER A 26 -10.84 9.67 -0.69
CA SER A 26 -11.79 8.91 0.11
C SER A 26 -11.44 7.43 0.23
N LEU A 27 -10.81 6.84 -0.81
CA LEU A 27 -10.38 5.44 -0.78
C LEU A 27 -9.19 5.29 0.16
N LEU A 28 -8.17 6.13 -0.01
CA LEU A 28 -6.95 6.08 0.81
C LEU A 28 -7.22 6.49 2.26
N GLY A 29 -8.19 7.37 2.51
CA GLY A 29 -8.62 7.75 3.85
C GLY A 29 -9.20 6.59 4.68
N SER A 30 -9.59 5.47 4.06
CA SER A 30 -9.98 4.25 4.77
C SER A 30 -8.79 3.51 5.39
N LEU A 31 -7.59 3.72 4.84
CA LEU A 31 -6.32 3.19 5.33
C LEU A 31 -5.66 4.13 6.36
N GLU A 32 -6.31 5.26 6.68
CA GLU A 32 -5.80 6.27 7.60
C GLU A 32 -6.58 6.31 8.92
N GLY A 33 -5.90 6.80 9.95
CA GLY A 33 -6.42 6.90 11.32
C GLY A 33 -6.09 5.67 12.17
N ASN A 34 -6.49 5.70 13.44
CA ASN A 34 -6.26 4.58 14.37
C ASN A 34 -7.58 3.98 14.91
N VAL A 35 -8.72 4.62 14.65
CA VAL A 35 -10.06 4.24 15.14
C VAL A 35 -11.14 4.85 14.26
N GLY A 36 -12.25 4.12 14.06
CA GLY A 36 -13.44 4.57 13.32
C GLY A 36 -13.95 3.52 12.33
N TYR A 37 -15.28 3.37 12.22
CA TYR A 37 -15.87 2.44 11.26
C TYR A 37 -15.50 2.85 9.81
N GLY A 38 -14.92 1.91 9.05
CA GLY A 38 -14.43 2.17 7.70
C GLY A 38 -13.10 2.94 7.62
N ARG A 39 -12.37 3.09 8.74
CA ARG A 39 -11.07 3.75 8.83
C ARG A 39 -10.08 2.91 9.63
N GLY A 40 -8.83 3.34 9.65
CA GLY A 40 -7.78 2.79 10.51
C GLY A 40 -7.18 1.49 10.02
N ASP A 41 -7.21 1.25 8.70
CA ASP A 41 -6.56 0.10 8.09
C ASP A 41 -6.92 -1.22 8.80
N TYR A 42 -8.22 -1.43 9.01
CA TYR A 42 -8.73 -2.58 9.76
C TYR A 42 -8.30 -3.93 9.14
N PHE A 43 -8.05 -3.93 7.84
CA PHE A 43 -7.60 -5.10 7.08
C PHE A 43 -6.08 -5.24 7.02
N LEU A 44 -5.33 -4.42 7.75
CA LEU A 44 -3.88 -4.51 7.93
C LEU A 44 -3.08 -4.38 6.62
N VAL A 45 -3.61 -3.63 5.64
CA VAL A 45 -2.98 -3.43 4.34
C VAL A 45 -1.61 -2.77 4.48
N GLY A 46 -1.52 -1.69 5.27
CA GLY A 46 -0.25 -1.00 5.52
C GLY A 46 0.70 -1.84 6.35
N LYS A 47 0.19 -2.69 7.25
CA LYS A 47 1.00 -3.56 8.11
C LYS A 47 1.66 -4.68 7.33
N ASP A 48 0.93 -5.31 6.42
CA ASP A 48 1.43 -6.44 5.62
C ASP A 48 2.14 -5.97 4.33
N PHE A 49 2.08 -4.67 3.99
CA PHE A 49 2.73 -4.10 2.81
C PHE A 49 4.25 -4.39 2.71
N PRO A 50 5.05 -4.25 3.79
CA PRO A 50 6.50 -4.46 3.72
C PRO A 50 6.85 -5.91 3.34
N SER A 51 6.25 -6.86 4.05
CA SER A 51 6.47 -8.30 3.83
C SER A 51 5.93 -8.74 2.47
N TYR A 52 4.82 -8.15 2.01
CA TYR A 52 4.28 -8.40 0.68
C TYR A 52 5.26 -7.97 -0.42
N ILE A 53 5.81 -6.75 -0.36
CA ILE A 53 6.76 -6.26 -1.37
C ILE A 53 8.07 -7.05 -1.35
N GLU A 54 8.55 -7.44 -0.17
CA GLU A 54 9.74 -8.31 -0.05
C GLU A 54 9.49 -9.70 -0.66
N CYS A 55 8.32 -10.29 -0.42
CA CYS A 55 7.91 -11.55 -1.04
C CYS A 55 7.84 -11.44 -2.59
N GLN A 56 7.39 -10.30 -3.13
CA GLN A 56 7.42 -10.08 -4.59
C GLN A 56 8.85 -10.10 -5.17
N GLN A 57 9.87 -9.67 -4.40
CA GLN A 57 11.27 -9.78 -4.85
C GLN A 57 11.74 -11.24 -4.93
N GLU A 58 11.29 -12.09 -4.01
CA GLU A 58 11.55 -13.53 -4.05
C GLU A 58 10.87 -14.17 -5.26
N VAL A 59 9.62 -13.78 -5.55
CA VAL A 59 8.89 -14.21 -6.75
C VAL A 59 9.61 -13.80 -8.02
N ASP A 60 10.09 -12.56 -8.12
CA ASP A 60 10.89 -12.08 -9.25
C ASP A 60 12.20 -12.88 -9.41
N ALA A 61 12.87 -13.19 -8.31
CA ALA A 61 14.08 -14.00 -8.32
C ALA A 61 13.80 -15.43 -8.81
N ALA A 62 12.74 -16.07 -8.29
CA ALA A 62 12.31 -17.39 -8.73
C ALA A 62 11.90 -17.39 -10.20
N TYR A 63 11.19 -16.36 -10.67
CA TYR A 63 10.78 -16.27 -12.07
C TYR A 63 11.97 -16.10 -13.02
N ARG A 64 13.11 -15.55 -12.59
CA ARG A 64 14.31 -15.49 -13.43
C ARG A 64 14.97 -16.86 -13.62
N ASP A 65 14.79 -17.80 -12.68
CA ASP A 65 15.30 -19.17 -12.79
C ASP A 65 14.22 -20.12 -13.31
N GLN A 66 14.00 -20.10 -14.63
CA GLN A 66 13.00 -20.91 -15.33
C GLN A 66 13.43 -22.38 -15.55
N LYS A 67 14.45 -22.85 -14.83
CA LYS A 67 15.03 -24.19 -15.02
C LYS A 67 14.09 -25.32 -14.60
#